data_AF-A0A652K0U9-F1
#
_entry.id   AF-A0A652K0U9-F1
#
_cell.length_a   1.000
_cell.length_b   1.000
_cell.length_c   1.000
_cell.angle_alpha   90.00
_cell.angle_beta   90.00
_cell.angle_gamma   90.00
#
_symmetry.space_group_name_H-M   'P 1'
#
loop_
_entity.id
_entity.type
_entity.pdbx_description
1 polymer ?
#
loop_
_entity_poly.entity_id
_entity_poly.type
_entity_poly.pdbx_seq_one_letter_code
_entity_poly.pdbx_strand_id
1 'polypeptide(L)'
;MLTAFATEGTPMNNRRVLGALALLLAAGTTACSSGPTYDDSAKECRDALVSRPAEDTGKPKECEPLGEEDYTALVAAVAVERLGWTDENGEFDENRMREDGLDD
;
A
#
# COMPACT_ATOMS: atom_id res chain seq x y z
N MET A 1 22.89 27.25 -28.32
CA MET A 1 22.31 28.16 -27.32
C MET A 1 22.96 27.84 -25.98
N LEU A 2 23.77 28.81 -25.49
CA LEU A 2 24.32 29.02 -24.13
C LEU A 2 25.05 27.85 -23.43
N THR A 3 26.38 27.74 -23.60
CA THR A 3 27.48 28.22 -22.69
C THR A 3 27.63 27.37 -21.42
N ALA A 4 28.55 26.40 -21.40
CA ALA A 4 29.99 26.51 -21.07
C ALA A 4 30.25 26.54 -19.56
N PHE A 5 30.89 25.50 -19.00
CA PHE A 5 31.78 25.66 -17.85
C PHE A 5 32.99 24.75 -17.99
N ALA A 6 34.14 25.41 -18.12
CA ALA A 6 35.47 24.90 -18.28
C ALA A 6 35.94 24.20 -16.99
N THR A 7 36.67 23.10 -17.16
CA THR A 7 37.49 22.48 -16.12
C THR A 7 38.84 23.20 -16.10
N GLU A 8 39.07 24.09 -15.15
CA GLU A 8 40.40 24.67 -14.87
C GLU A 8 40.85 24.25 -13.48
N GLY A 9 42.01 23.60 -13.43
CA GLY A 9 42.67 23.20 -12.20
C GLY A 9 43.65 24.25 -11.68
N THR A 10 44.10 23.99 -10.44
CA THR A 10 45.18 24.62 -9.62
C THR A 10 44.81 25.83 -8.74
N PRO A 11 45.54 26.12 -7.64
CA PRO A 11 46.20 25.27 -6.63
C PRO A 11 45.89 25.70 -5.17
N MET A 12 46.39 24.92 -4.19
CA MET A 12 46.27 25.15 -2.74
C MET A 12 46.71 26.56 -2.28
N ASN A 13 45.82 27.31 -1.60
CA ASN A 13 46.22 28.37 -0.66
C ASN A 13 45.16 28.60 0.45
N ASN A 14 45.57 28.20 1.65
CA ASN A 14 45.30 28.70 2.99
C ASN A 14 44.06 29.56 3.32
N ARG A 15 43.43 29.18 4.44
CA ARG A 15 42.48 29.88 5.31
C ARG A 15 41.00 29.94 4.90
N ARG A 16 40.26 29.08 5.61
CA ARG A 16 38.84 29.18 5.98
C ARG A 16 37.88 29.08 4.80
N VAL A 17 36.98 28.10 4.87
CA VAL A 17 35.52 28.30 4.92
C VAL A 17 34.89 26.92 4.74
N LEU A 18 34.26 26.48 5.82
CA LEU A 18 33.09 25.60 5.93
C LEU A 18 33.03 24.37 5.02
N GLY A 19 33.19 23.21 5.65
CA GLY A 19 32.81 21.93 5.07
C GLY A 19 31.33 21.92 4.70
N ALA A 20 31.05 21.85 3.40
CA ALA A 20 29.76 21.49 2.87
C ALA A 20 29.71 19.96 2.81
N LEU A 21 29.02 19.34 3.75
CA LEU A 21 28.57 17.95 3.65
C LEU A 21 27.54 17.88 2.52
N ALA A 22 27.99 17.76 1.29
CA ALA A 22 27.14 17.37 0.17
C ALA A 22 26.89 15.87 0.31
N LEU A 23 25.87 15.50 1.09
CA LEU A 23 25.27 14.17 1.03
C LEU A 23 24.71 13.99 -0.38
N LEU A 24 25.49 13.32 -1.21
CA LEU A 24 25.05 12.72 -2.46
C LEU A 24 23.94 11.71 -2.13
N LEU A 25 22.68 12.15 -2.12
CA LEU A 25 21.54 11.27 -2.35
C LEU A 25 21.54 10.86 -3.82
N ALA A 26 22.50 10.01 -4.17
CA ALA A 26 22.56 9.31 -5.44
C ALA A 26 22.01 7.90 -5.22
N ALA A 27 20.72 7.72 -5.49
CA ALA A 27 20.09 6.53 -6.08
C ALA A 27 18.58 6.59 -5.82
N GLY A 28 17.80 6.78 -6.88
CA GLY A 28 16.34 6.78 -6.77
C GLY A 28 15.61 7.48 -7.92
N THR A 29 16.29 7.84 -9.01
CA THR A 29 15.60 8.15 -10.26
C THR A 29 15.40 6.84 -11.04
N THR A 30 14.17 6.64 -11.50
CA THR A 30 13.68 5.60 -12.42
C THR A 30 13.27 4.24 -11.81
N ALA A 31 12.08 4.21 -11.22
CA ALA A 31 11.15 3.13 -11.50
C ALA A 31 9.79 3.75 -11.77
N CYS A 32 9.44 3.88 -13.05
CA CYS A 32 8.04 3.91 -13.45
C CYS A 32 7.44 2.58 -12.97
N SER A 33 6.79 2.57 -11.81
CA SER A 33 6.11 1.39 -11.26
C SER A 33 4.94 1.05 -12.17
N SER A 34 5.13 0.13 -13.11
CA SER A 34 4.06 -0.44 -13.94
C SER A 34 3.28 -1.54 -13.22
N GLY A 35 3.42 -1.64 -11.89
CA GLY A 35 2.63 -2.54 -11.04
C GLY A 35 1.45 -1.81 -10.38
N PRO A 36 0.39 -2.55 -10.00
CA PRO A 36 -0.73 -1.98 -9.24
C PRO A 36 -0.21 -1.33 -7.95
N THR A 37 -0.87 -0.25 -7.54
CA THR A 37 -0.56 0.36 -6.24
C THR A 37 -0.98 -0.57 -5.10
N TYR A 38 -0.55 -0.26 -3.88
CA TYR A 38 -0.98 -1.03 -2.71
C TYR A 38 -2.51 -1.04 -2.57
N ASP A 39 -3.14 0.12 -2.78
CA ASP A 39 -4.59 0.29 -2.71
C ASP A 39 -5.31 -0.50 -3.83
N ASP A 40 -4.75 -0.51 -5.04
CA ASP A 40 -5.29 -1.32 -6.14
C ASP A 40 -5.22 -2.81 -5.80
N SER A 41 -4.10 -3.26 -5.21
CA SER A 41 -3.93 -4.65 -4.78
C SER A 41 -4.90 -5.03 -3.66
N ALA A 42 -5.15 -4.13 -2.70
CA ALA A 42 -6.12 -4.34 -1.63
C ALA A 42 -7.55 -4.45 -2.18
N LYS A 43 -7.89 -3.63 -3.18
CA LYS A 43 -9.18 -3.67 -3.86
C LYS A 43 -9.37 -4.96 -4.64
N GLU A 44 -8.39 -5.35 -5.45
CA GLU A 44 -8.42 -6.61 -6.21
C GLU A 44 -8.51 -7.83 -5.28
N CYS A 45 -7.76 -7.82 -4.16
CA CYS A 45 -7.84 -8.84 -3.13
C CYS A 45 -9.25 -8.91 -2.51
N ARG A 46 -9.84 -7.77 -2.14
CA ARG A 46 -11.22 -7.72 -1.61
C ARG A 46 -12.20 -8.33 -2.60
N ASP A 47 -12.13 -7.92 -3.87
CA ASP A 47 -13.06 -8.40 -4.90
C ASP A 47 -12.92 -9.92 -5.13
N ALA A 48 -11.70 -10.45 -5.07
CA ALA A 48 -11.44 -11.89 -5.08
C ALA A 48 -12.02 -12.60 -3.86
N LEU A 49 -11.88 -12.03 -2.66
CA LEU A 49 -12.44 -12.58 -1.41
C LEU A 49 -13.98 -12.53 -1.38
N VAL A 50 -14.60 -11.52 -1.98
CA VAL A 50 -16.07 -11.44 -2.10
C VAL A 50 -16.58 -12.48 -3.11
N SER A 51 -15.87 -12.67 -4.22
CA SER A 51 -16.28 -13.58 -5.30
C SER A 51 -15.99 -15.07 -5.00
N ARG A 52 -15.11 -15.38 -4.04
CA ARG A 52 -14.73 -16.77 -3.76
C ARG A 52 -15.87 -17.59 -3.13
N PRO A 53 -15.97 -18.89 -3.43
CA PRO A 53 -16.88 -19.78 -2.72
C PRO A 53 -16.48 -19.90 -1.24
N ALA A 54 -17.45 -20.11 -0.35
CA ALA A 54 -17.21 -20.19 1.09
C ALA A 54 -16.29 -21.34 1.51
N GLU A 55 -16.19 -22.38 0.68
CA GLU A 55 -15.38 -23.57 0.95
C GLU A 55 -13.90 -23.39 0.57
N ASP A 56 -13.55 -22.29 -0.11
CA ASP A 56 -12.17 -22.00 -0.50
C ASP A 56 -11.44 -21.23 0.61
N THR A 57 -10.47 -21.92 1.24
CA THR A 57 -9.65 -21.38 2.33
C THR A 57 -8.30 -20.83 1.85
N GLY A 58 -8.00 -20.90 0.55
CA GLY A 58 -6.75 -20.40 0.00
C GLY A 58 -6.64 -18.87 0.05
N LYS A 59 -5.42 -18.35 0.22
CA LYS A 59 -5.13 -16.93 -0.02
C LYS A 59 -5.14 -16.68 -1.53
N PRO A 60 -6.02 -15.80 -2.06
CA PRO A 60 -6.01 -15.46 -3.48
C PRO A 60 -4.67 -14.84 -3.91
N LYS A 61 -4.27 -15.06 -5.16
CA LYS A 61 -3.04 -14.49 -5.72
C LYS A 61 -3.04 -12.95 -5.68
N GLU A 62 -4.21 -12.35 -5.83
CA GLU A 62 -4.45 -10.90 -5.78
C GLU A 62 -4.11 -10.33 -4.39
N CYS A 63 -4.13 -11.16 -3.35
CA CYS A 63 -3.80 -10.77 -1.98
C CYS A 63 -2.31 -10.95 -1.63
N GLU A 64 -1.49 -11.56 -2.50
CA GLU A 64 -0.06 -11.78 -2.25
C GLU A 64 0.72 -10.49 -1.90
N PRO A 65 0.45 -9.33 -2.53
CA PRO A 65 1.15 -8.08 -2.21
C PRO A 65 0.82 -7.52 -0.82
N LEU A 66 -0.25 -8.00 -0.18
CA LEU A 66 -0.69 -7.52 1.13
C LEU A 66 0.06 -8.20 2.27
N GLY A 67 0.40 -7.40 3.27
CA GLY A 67 0.86 -7.90 4.56
C GLY A 67 -0.18 -8.80 5.23
N GLU A 68 0.27 -9.66 6.14
CA GLU A 68 -0.61 -10.62 6.82
C GLU A 68 -1.71 -9.93 7.63
N GLU A 69 -1.39 -8.82 8.30
CA GLU A 69 -2.35 -8.03 9.08
C GLU A 69 -3.45 -7.44 8.21
N ASP A 70 -3.08 -6.79 7.09
CA ASP A 70 -4.02 -6.18 6.16
C ASP A 70 -4.87 -7.23 5.44
N TYR A 71 -4.25 -8.36 5.07
CA TYR A 71 -4.98 -9.50 4.52
C TYR A 71 -6.01 -10.04 5.54
N THR A 72 -5.62 -10.19 6.80
CA THR A 72 -6.51 -10.67 7.88
C THR A 72 -7.66 -9.69 8.11
N ALA A 73 -7.37 -8.39 8.10
CA ALA A 73 -8.39 -7.35 8.22
C ALA A 73 -9.39 -7.40 7.05
N LEU A 74 -8.93 -7.59 5.81
CA LEU A 74 -9.82 -7.75 4.65
C LEU A 74 -10.67 -9.02 4.73
N VAL A 75 -10.09 -10.15 5.15
CA VAL A 75 -10.84 -11.40 5.34
C VAL A 75 -11.94 -11.21 6.39
N ALA A 76 -11.63 -10.56 7.51
CA ALA A 76 -12.61 -10.26 8.55
C ALA A 76 -13.71 -9.31 8.03
N ALA A 77 -13.34 -8.25 7.32
CA ALA A 77 -14.30 -7.31 6.74
C ALA A 77 -15.28 -8.00 5.77
N VAL A 78 -14.77 -8.87 4.88
CA VAL A 78 -15.61 -9.64 3.95
C VAL A 78 -16.49 -10.65 4.70
N ALA A 79 -16.01 -11.22 5.80
CA ALA A 79 -16.84 -12.09 6.64
C ALA A 79 -18.01 -11.33 7.26
N VAL A 80 -17.76 -10.14 7.83
CA VAL A 80 -18.80 -9.27 8.40
C VAL A 80 -19.84 -8.87 7.34
N GLU A 81 -19.39 -8.53 6.12
CA GLU A 81 -20.29 -8.23 4.99
C GLU A 81 -21.17 -9.43 4.61
N ARG A 82 -20.59 -10.65 4.57
CA ARG A 82 -21.33 -11.89 4.25
C ARG A 82 -22.34 -12.28 5.33
N LEU A 83 -22.07 -11.95 6.58
CA LEU A 83 -23.01 -12.12 7.68
C LEU A 83 -24.18 -11.12 7.61
N GLY A 84 -24.13 -10.14 6.70
CA GLY A 84 -25.16 -9.11 6.59
C GLY A 84 -25.17 -8.14 7.78
N TRP A 85 -24.05 -8.07 8.51
CA TRP A 85 -23.87 -7.18 9.66
C TRP A 85 -23.45 -5.77 9.25
N THR A 86 -23.46 -5.46 7.96
CA THR A 86 -23.19 -4.12 7.43
C THR A 86 -24.46 -3.48 6.88
N ASP A 87 -24.56 -2.17 6.99
CA ASP A 87 -25.63 -1.37 6.41
C ASP A 87 -25.48 -1.26 4.87
N GLU A 88 -26.39 -0.50 4.24
CA GLU A 88 -26.38 -0.24 2.80
C GLU A 88 -25.15 0.55 2.30
N ASN A 89 -24.40 1.17 3.20
CA ASN A 89 -23.17 1.89 2.91
C ASN A 89 -21.91 1.03 3.17
N GLY A 90 -22.07 -0.19 3.69
CA GLY A 90 -20.96 -1.05 4.09
C GLY A 90 -20.37 -0.72 5.46
N GLU A 91 -21.04 0.12 6.27
CA GLU A 91 -20.66 0.38 7.65
C GLU A 91 -21.21 -0.71 8.56
N PHE A 92 -20.50 -1.03 9.65
CA PHE A 92 -20.95 -2.03 10.61
C PHE A 92 -22.26 -1.59 11.29
N ASP A 93 -23.28 -2.44 11.24
CA ASP A 93 -24.59 -2.24 11.85
C ASP A 93 -24.76 -3.17 13.06
N GLU A 94 -24.62 -2.58 14.26
CA GLU A 94 -24.79 -3.28 15.54
C GLU A 94 -26.18 -3.91 15.71
N ASN A 95 -27.23 -3.33 15.08
CA ASN A 95 -28.57 -3.89 15.18
C ASN A 95 -28.67 -5.18 14.38
N ARG A 96 -28.11 -5.22 13.16
CA ARG A 96 -28.05 -6.43 12.33
C ARG A 96 -27.30 -7.56 13.02
N MET A 97 -26.14 -7.25 13.62
CA MET A 97 -25.36 -8.23 14.37
C MET A 97 -26.12 -8.77 15.58
N ARG A 98 -26.85 -7.90 16.29
CA ARG A 98 -27.67 -8.31 17.43
C ARG A 98 -28.89 -9.13 17.01
N GLU A 99 -29.52 -8.82 15.89
CA GLU A 99 -30.65 -9.61 15.35
C GLU A 99 -30.20 -11.03 15.01
N ASP A 100 -29.11 -11.18 14.27
CA ASP A 100 -28.53 -12.49 13.91
C ASP A 100 -28.16 -13.33 15.14
N GLY A 101 -27.61 -12.70 16.19
CA GLY A 101 -27.29 -13.39 17.45
C GLY A 101 -28.49 -13.68 18.37
N LEU A 102 -29.69 -13.19 18.06
CA LEU A 102 -30.93 -13.43 18.83
C LEU A 102 -31.84 -14.48 18.17
N ASP A 103 -31.51 -14.94 16.95
CA ASP A 103 -32.23 -15.98 16.22
C ASP A 103 -31.76 -17.42 16.57
N ASP A 104 -30.90 -17.59 17.58
CA ASP A 104 -30.40 -18.88 18.15
C ASP A 104 -31.18 -19.36 19.41
#